data_AF-A0A4R5KIV2-F1
#
_entry.id   AF-A0A4R5KIV2-F1
#
_cell.length_a   1.000
_cell.length_b   1.000
_cell.length_c   1.000
_cell.angle_alpha   90.00
_cell.angle_beta   90.00
_cell.angle_gamma   90.00
#
_symmetry.space_group_name_H-M   'P 1'
#
loop_
_entity.id
_entity.type
_entity.pdbx_description
1 polymer ?
#
loop_
_entity_poly.entity_id
_entity_poly.type
_entity_poly.pdbx_seq_one_letter_code
_entity_poly.pdbx_strand_id
1 'polypeptide(L)'
;MKRFIVFLSLLFACSIVDVSLASACDTQSGPKTSAEAATVQDHPQKKPNKKPDPARADSQPPSGVATEAGNSSVTDQNGYTIVISGGYNTDAQDHGRPTVLIAAALGVPADVFRQAFSGVTPAGAGSSGPTSEQAQSNKAALMKVLQPYGITNERLDEVSDYYRYSEVKGEVWIRTPAVLTPTIKDGVLTGVTITNAGSGYSSAPTIKITGPNGAITATATIAYTSDFKTNGSIASISIQ
;
A
#
# COMPACT_ATOMS: atom_id res chain seq x y z
N MET A 1 -10.77 -3.38 43.32
CA MET A 1 -9.64 -4.19 43.84
C MET A 1 -9.88 -5.65 43.50
N LYS A 2 -9.08 -6.21 42.59
CA LYS A 2 -8.81 -7.65 42.43
C LYS A 2 -7.66 -7.74 41.43
N ARG A 3 -6.45 -7.85 41.97
CA ARG A 3 -5.19 -7.95 41.22
C ARG A 3 -5.00 -9.41 40.84
N PHE A 4 -5.08 -9.73 39.55
CA PHE A 4 -4.63 -11.01 39.03
C PHE A 4 -3.15 -10.89 38.70
N ILE A 5 -2.33 -11.51 39.55
CA ILE A 5 -0.92 -11.79 39.31
C ILE A 5 -0.90 -13.07 38.47
N VAL A 6 -0.45 -12.98 37.22
CA VAL A 6 -0.15 -14.16 36.39
C VAL A 6 1.32 -14.09 36.00
N PHE A 7 1.99 -15.20 36.27
CA PHE A 7 3.42 -15.40 36.33
C PHE A 7 4.12 -15.23 34.97
N LEU A 8 5.15 -14.39 34.99
CA LEU A 8 6.22 -14.28 34.00
C LEU A 8 6.99 -15.62 33.93
N SER A 9 6.80 -16.38 32.86
CA SER A 9 7.53 -17.62 32.58
C SER A 9 8.55 -17.35 31.47
N LEU A 10 9.74 -16.93 31.88
CA LEU A 10 10.90 -16.72 31.02
C LEU A 10 11.57 -18.07 30.75
N LEU A 11 11.40 -18.62 29.56
CA LEU A 11 12.12 -19.82 29.09
C LEU A 11 13.24 -19.37 28.13
N PHE A 12 14.43 -19.33 28.70
CA PHE A 12 15.71 -19.15 28.00
C PHE A 12 16.07 -20.49 27.34
N ALA A 13 16.07 -20.55 26.01
CA ALA A 13 16.65 -21.65 25.26
C ALA A 13 17.84 -21.11 24.45
N CYS A 14 19.02 -21.26 25.03
CA CYS A 14 20.31 -21.05 24.39
C CYS A 14 20.59 -22.27 23.50
N SER A 15 20.88 -22.07 22.21
CA SER A 15 21.49 -23.09 21.37
C SER A 15 22.41 -22.40 20.37
N ILE A 16 23.67 -22.41 20.78
CA ILE A 16 24.91 -22.09 20.08
C ILE A 16 25.22 -23.21 19.09
N VAL A 17 25.51 -22.84 17.84
CA VAL A 17 26.39 -23.61 16.95
C VAL A 17 27.28 -22.62 16.20
N ASP A 18 28.55 -22.59 16.63
CA ASP A 18 29.68 -21.99 15.94
C ASP A 18 30.22 -22.91 14.83
N VAL A 19 31.10 -22.32 14.01
CA VAL A 19 32.13 -22.95 13.13
C VAL A 19 31.64 -23.24 11.69
N SER A 20 32.28 -22.81 10.59
CA SER A 20 33.68 -22.39 10.35
C SER A 20 33.82 -21.43 9.17
N LEU A 21 34.85 -20.59 9.24
CA LEU A 21 35.47 -19.85 8.13
C LEU A 21 36.13 -20.80 7.12
N ALA A 22 36.08 -20.44 5.85
CA ALA A 22 37.13 -20.78 4.88
C ALA A 22 37.47 -19.56 4.02
N SER A 23 38.77 -19.28 3.96
CA SER A 23 39.46 -18.22 3.24
C SER A 23 40.10 -18.78 1.97
N ALA A 24 40.15 -17.98 0.90
CA ALA A 24 41.28 -17.83 -0.05
C ALA A 24 40.86 -16.79 -1.12
N CYS A 25 41.54 -15.64 -1.25
CA CYS A 25 42.70 -15.36 -2.15
C CYS A 25 42.42 -15.71 -3.63
N ASP A 26 42.74 -14.93 -4.66
CA ASP A 26 43.43 -13.64 -4.82
C ASP A 26 43.31 -13.25 -6.31
N THR A 27 43.76 -12.05 -6.67
CA THR A 27 44.32 -11.62 -7.98
C THR A 27 43.57 -10.51 -8.74
N GLN A 28 44.09 -9.32 -8.46
CA GLN A 28 44.08 -8.05 -9.17
C GLN A 28 44.78 -8.08 -10.54
N SER A 29 44.22 -7.41 -11.56
CA SER A 29 44.97 -6.53 -12.48
C SER A 29 44.06 -5.82 -13.49
N GLY A 30 44.18 -4.49 -13.55
CA GLY A 30 43.58 -3.63 -14.58
C GLY A 30 44.48 -3.46 -15.82
N PRO A 31 44.60 -2.25 -16.38
CA PRO A 31 43.77 -1.78 -17.49
C PRO A 31 44.61 -1.28 -18.69
N LYS A 32 44.04 -1.20 -19.91
CA LYS A 32 44.47 -0.28 -21.00
C LYS A 32 43.26 0.10 -21.88
N THR A 33 42.83 1.37 -22.05
CA THR A 33 43.34 2.48 -22.91
C THR A 33 43.59 2.04 -24.36
N SER A 34 43.20 2.73 -25.45
CA SER A 34 42.68 4.09 -25.71
C SER A 34 42.10 4.15 -27.15
N ALA A 35 41.29 5.20 -27.41
CA ALA A 35 41.30 6.05 -28.63
C ALA A 35 40.78 5.44 -29.97
N GLU A 36 40.22 6.18 -30.92
CA GLU A 36 40.13 7.62 -31.17
C GLU A 36 39.08 7.95 -32.25
N ALA A 37 38.55 9.18 -32.20
CA ALA A 37 38.19 10.13 -33.29
C ALA A 37 37.24 9.70 -34.44
N ALA A 38 36.06 10.35 -34.57
CA ALA A 38 35.77 11.62 -35.30
C ALA A 38 35.46 11.35 -36.80
N THR A 39 34.45 11.90 -37.49
CA THR A 39 34.08 13.32 -37.74
C THR A 39 32.78 13.27 -38.63
N VAL A 40 31.63 13.83 -38.23
CA VAL A 40 30.97 15.10 -38.70
C VAL A 40 30.42 15.17 -40.16
N GLN A 41 29.11 15.51 -40.25
CA GLN A 41 28.30 16.16 -41.33
C GLN A 41 28.03 15.37 -42.64
N ASP A 42 26.83 15.36 -43.24
CA ASP A 42 25.99 16.48 -43.69
C ASP A 42 24.55 16.02 -44.06
N HIS A 43 23.56 16.93 -44.04
CA HIS A 43 22.15 16.71 -44.43
C HIS A 43 21.95 16.93 -45.95
N PRO A 44 20.86 16.41 -46.55
CA PRO A 44 19.79 17.34 -46.93
C PRO A 44 18.35 16.82 -46.82
N GLN A 45 17.43 17.77 -46.64
CA GLN A 45 15.97 17.66 -46.54
C GLN A 45 15.27 17.06 -47.77
N LYS A 46 14.12 16.39 -47.54
CA LYS A 46 12.93 16.50 -48.40
C LYS A 46 11.64 16.06 -47.68
N LYS A 47 10.65 16.97 -47.56
CA LYS A 47 9.21 16.67 -47.41
C LYS A 47 8.55 16.75 -48.80
N PRO A 48 7.39 16.08 -49.03
CA PRO A 48 6.15 16.87 -49.07
C PRO A 48 4.85 16.15 -48.59
N ASN A 49 3.96 16.98 -48.02
CA ASN A 49 2.48 17.00 -47.98
C ASN A 49 1.62 15.72 -48.08
N LYS A 50 0.68 15.59 -47.12
CA LYS A 50 -0.67 15.05 -47.37
C LYS A 50 -1.75 15.86 -46.61
N LYS A 51 -2.78 16.24 -47.36
CA LYS A 51 -3.98 17.05 -47.06
C LYS A 51 -4.98 16.32 -46.13
N PRO A 52 -5.87 17.03 -45.40
CA PRO A 52 -6.82 16.45 -44.43
C PRO A 52 -8.21 16.15 -45.01
N ASP A 53 -9.04 15.50 -44.17
CA ASP A 53 -10.52 15.34 -44.13
C ASP A 53 -11.06 13.92 -44.44
N PRO A 54 -12.28 13.53 -43.97
CA PRO A 54 -13.26 14.23 -43.11
C PRO A 54 -13.80 13.39 -41.92
N ALA A 55 -14.64 14.06 -41.11
CA ALA A 55 -15.45 13.57 -39.99
C ALA A 55 -16.18 12.23 -40.21
N ARG A 56 -16.29 11.43 -39.13
CA ARG A 56 -17.37 10.44 -38.98
C ARG A 56 -17.72 10.19 -37.51
N ALA A 57 -18.98 10.50 -37.23
CA ALA A 57 -19.91 9.86 -36.30
C ALA A 57 -19.63 9.93 -34.79
N ASP A 58 -20.48 10.71 -34.14
CA ASP A 58 -20.99 10.45 -32.79
C ASP A 58 -21.24 8.96 -32.58
N SER A 59 -20.55 8.40 -31.61
CA SER A 59 -20.87 7.10 -31.02
C SER A 59 -20.66 7.28 -29.53
N GLN A 60 -21.73 7.68 -28.85
CA GLN A 60 -21.86 7.58 -27.41
C GLN A 60 -21.54 6.13 -27.01
N PRO A 61 -20.48 5.87 -26.21
CA PRO A 61 -20.25 4.54 -25.67
C PRO A 61 -21.40 4.22 -24.69
N PRO A 62 -21.89 2.97 -24.67
CA PRO A 62 -22.98 2.57 -23.80
C PRO A 62 -22.57 2.78 -22.35
N SER A 63 -23.53 3.20 -21.52
CA SER A 63 -23.42 3.37 -20.07
C SER A 63 -22.47 2.33 -19.46
N GLY A 64 -21.22 2.75 -19.29
CA GLY A 64 -20.23 1.98 -18.59
C GLY A 64 -20.68 1.85 -17.16
N VAL A 65 -20.68 0.63 -16.66
CA VAL A 65 -20.68 0.35 -15.22
C VAL A 65 -19.60 1.24 -14.61
N ALA A 66 -20.02 2.26 -13.86
CA ALA A 66 -19.11 2.98 -13.00
C ALA A 66 -18.69 2.00 -11.92
N THR A 67 -17.53 1.36 -12.11
CA THR A 67 -16.84 0.64 -11.04
C THR A 67 -16.45 1.68 -10.00
N GLU A 68 -17.29 1.89 -8.99
CA GLU A 68 -16.86 2.53 -7.75
C GLU A 68 -15.75 1.66 -7.14
N ALA A 69 -14.51 2.12 -7.30
CA ALA A 69 -13.30 1.44 -6.87
C ALA A 69 -13.27 1.33 -5.32
N GLY A 70 -13.89 0.29 -4.78
CA GLY A 70 -13.88 0.00 -3.35
C GLY A 70 -14.96 -0.95 -2.86
N ASN A 71 -15.96 -1.25 -3.68
CA ASN A 71 -17.07 -2.12 -3.27
C ASN A 71 -16.85 -3.57 -3.76
N SER A 72 -17.05 -4.55 -2.89
CA SER A 72 -17.03 -5.98 -3.24
C SER A 72 -18.31 -6.64 -2.80
N SER A 73 -18.90 -7.50 -3.63
CA SER A 73 -20.16 -8.16 -3.33
C SER A 73 -20.13 -9.66 -3.65
N VAL A 74 -20.68 -10.47 -2.76
CA VAL A 74 -20.85 -11.93 -2.95
C VAL A 74 -22.27 -12.31 -2.55
N THR A 75 -22.95 -13.08 -3.39
CA THR A 75 -24.25 -13.70 -3.06
C THR A 75 -24.07 -15.22 -2.97
N ASP A 76 -24.51 -15.81 -1.87
CA ASP A 76 -24.47 -17.26 -1.67
C ASP A 76 -25.71 -17.97 -2.26
N GLN A 77 -25.69 -19.30 -2.21
CA GLN A 77 -26.80 -20.13 -2.72
C GLN A 77 -28.08 -20.02 -1.86
N ASN A 78 -27.98 -19.52 -0.63
CA ASN A 78 -29.09 -19.34 0.30
C ASN A 78 -29.74 -17.94 0.16
N GLY A 79 -29.30 -17.14 -0.82
CA GLY A 79 -29.84 -15.80 -1.07
C GLY A 79 -29.29 -14.71 -0.14
N TYR A 80 -28.19 -14.98 0.58
CA TYR A 80 -27.49 -13.95 1.35
C TYR A 80 -26.46 -13.24 0.48
N THR A 81 -26.59 -11.93 0.36
CA THR A 81 -25.64 -11.02 -0.29
C THR A 81 -24.82 -10.26 0.76
N ILE A 82 -23.51 -10.41 0.73
CA ILE A 82 -22.56 -9.57 1.47
C ILE A 82 -22.04 -8.48 0.53
N VAL A 83 -22.07 -7.23 0.99
CA VAL A 83 -21.45 -6.08 0.33
C VAL A 83 -20.47 -5.44 1.30
N ILE A 84 -19.21 -5.32 0.87
CA ILE A 84 -18.15 -4.58 1.55
C ILE A 84 -18.01 -3.24 0.82
N SER A 85 -18.03 -2.13 1.55
CA SER A 85 -17.84 -0.80 0.99
C SER A 85 -16.91 0.07 1.83
N GLY A 86 -16.23 1.01 1.18
CA GLY A 86 -15.30 1.95 1.84
C GLY A 86 -14.04 1.27 2.40
N GLY A 87 -13.56 1.75 3.55
CA GLY A 87 -12.35 1.26 4.22
C GLY A 87 -11.02 1.80 3.65
N TYR A 88 -11.09 2.72 2.70
CA TYR A 88 -9.93 3.38 2.10
C TYR A 88 -9.89 4.88 2.37
N ASN A 89 -10.68 5.36 3.34
CA ASN A 89 -10.60 6.74 3.78
C ASN A 89 -9.30 6.95 4.56
N THR A 90 -8.68 8.10 4.35
CA THR A 90 -7.50 8.55 5.09
C THR A 90 -7.90 9.61 6.10
N ASP A 91 -7.06 9.82 7.10
CA ASP A 91 -7.29 10.91 8.03
C ASP A 91 -7.15 12.25 7.28
N ALA A 92 -8.01 13.21 7.60
CA ALA A 92 -7.94 14.54 7.01
C ALA A 92 -6.56 15.20 7.25
N GLN A 93 -5.94 14.95 8.42
CA GLN A 93 -4.60 15.45 8.73
C GLN A 93 -3.50 14.85 7.85
N ASP A 94 -3.76 13.68 7.26
CA ASP A 94 -2.82 12.97 6.39
C ASP A 94 -2.91 13.45 4.93
N HIS A 95 -3.78 14.43 4.63
CA HIS A 95 -3.92 15.08 3.32
C HIS A 95 -4.06 14.08 2.16
N GLY A 96 -4.84 13.02 2.37
CA GLY A 96 -5.07 11.97 1.37
C GLY A 96 -4.09 10.80 1.43
N ARG A 97 -2.99 10.88 2.19
CA ARG A 97 -2.02 9.78 2.30
C ARG A 97 -2.49 8.69 3.26
N PRO A 98 -2.23 7.41 2.97
CA PRO A 98 -2.53 6.32 3.88
C PRO A 98 -1.45 6.20 4.98
N THR A 99 -1.25 7.26 5.77
CA THR A 99 -0.20 7.33 6.81
C THR A 99 -0.25 6.15 7.77
N VAL A 100 -1.45 5.67 8.14
CA VAL A 100 -1.59 4.49 9.00
C VAL A 100 -0.97 3.24 8.40
N LEU A 101 -1.07 3.04 7.08
CA LEU A 101 -0.45 1.90 6.38
C LEU A 101 1.06 2.08 6.29
N ILE A 102 1.52 3.29 5.98
CA ILE A 102 2.94 3.59 5.85
C ILE A 102 3.66 3.42 7.19
N ALA A 103 3.09 3.98 8.27
CA ALA A 103 3.62 3.84 9.62
C ALA A 103 3.64 2.38 10.07
N ALA A 104 2.57 1.62 9.81
CA ALA A 104 2.51 0.20 10.11
C ALA A 104 3.53 -0.62 9.32
N ALA A 105 3.71 -0.30 8.03
CA ALA A 105 4.72 -0.94 7.19
C ALA A 105 6.14 -0.69 7.73
N LEU A 106 6.39 0.48 8.31
CA LEU A 106 7.63 0.79 9.01
C LEU A 106 7.70 0.16 10.42
N GLY A 107 6.60 -0.29 11.00
CA GLY A 107 6.57 -0.79 12.37
C GLY A 107 6.63 0.31 13.43
N VAL A 108 6.18 1.52 13.09
CA VAL A 108 6.09 2.66 14.02
C VAL A 108 4.64 3.10 14.23
N PRO A 109 4.31 3.73 15.37
CA PRO A 109 3.00 4.36 15.56
C PRO A 109 2.75 5.46 14.50
N ALA A 110 1.51 5.62 14.06
CA ALA A 110 1.15 6.63 13.07
C ALA A 110 1.51 8.06 13.52
N ASP A 111 1.38 8.37 14.81
CA ASP A 111 1.73 9.69 15.35
C ASP A 111 3.23 9.98 15.29
N VAL A 112 4.07 8.95 15.48
CA VAL A 112 5.53 9.06 15.32
C VAL A 112 5.87 9.36 13.87
N PHE A 113 5.21 8.68 12.93
CA PHE A 113 5.42 8.96 11.51
C PHE A 113 4.95 10.38 11.14
N ARG A 114 3.80 10.84 11.64
CA ARG A 114 3.35 12.24 11.45
C ARG A 114 4.35 13.26 12.00
N GLN A 115 4.90 12.99 13.18
CA GLN A 115 5.95 13.82 13.76
C GLN A 115 7.18 13.87 12.85
N ALA A 116 7.59 12.77 12.24
CA ALA A 116 8.70 12.75 11.29
C ALA A 116 8.46 13.70 10.10
N PHE A 117 7.23 13.78 9.60
CA PHE A 117 6.86 14.68 8.49
C PHE A 117 6.86 16.16 8.86
N SER A 118 6.80 16.51 10.15
CA SER A 118 6.87 17.92 10.56
C SER A 118 8.21 18.60 10.19
N GLY A 119 9.27 17.82 9.99
CA GLY A 119 10.58 18.30 9.55
C GLY A 119 10.80 18.28 8.03
N VAL A 120 9.84 17.77 7.26
CA VAL A 120 9.91 17.68 5.80
C VAL A 120 9.42 18.96 5.17
N THR A 121 10.16 19.50 4.20
CA THR A 121 9.73 20.63 3.38
C THR A 121 9.24 20.10 2.03
N PRO A 122 7.92 20.13 1.75
CA PRO A 122 7.39 19.66 0.48
C PRO A 122 7.90 20.50 -0.69
N ALA A 123 7.92 19.90 -1.89
CA ALA A 123 8.14 20.67 -3.10
C ALA A 123 6.96 21.65 -3.28
N GLY A 124 7.25 22.87 -3.74
CA GLY A 124 6.22 23.90 -3.92
C GLY A 124 5.11 23.44 -4.88
N ALA A 125 3.90 23.93 -4.67
CA ALA A 125 2.78 23.66 -5.56
C ALA A 125 3.12 24.07 -7.01
N GLY A 126 2.94 23.16 -7.96
CA GLY A 126 3.29 23.37 -9.37
C GLY A 126 4.75 23.07 -9.76
N SER A 127 5.56 22.57 -8.82
CA SER A 127 6.90 22.05 -9.14
C SER A 127 6.81 20.64 -9.75
N SER A 128 7.82 20.26 -10.54
CA SER A 128 7.99 18.88 -11.06
C SER A 128 8.41 17.87 -9.99
N GLY A 129 8.27 18.20 -8.70
CA GLY A 129 8.76 17.44 -7.56
C GLY A 129 9.98 18.09 -6.87
N PRO A 130 10.48 17.48 -5.78
CA PRO A 130 11.63 17.99 -5.05
C PRO A 130 12.92 17.87 -5.88
N THR A 131 13.86 18.80 -5.67
CA THR A 131 15.24 18.62 -6.16
C THR A 131 15.90 17.45 -5.42
N SER A 132 17.00 16.92 -5.96
CA SER A 132 17.78 15.86 -5.29
C SER A 132 18.23 16.28 -3.89
N GLU A 133 18.71 17.52 -3.74
CA GLU A 133 19.14 18.10 -2.46
C GLU A 133 17.98 18.25 -1.47
N GLN A 134 16.80 18.67 -1.94
CA GLN A 134 15.61 18.76 -1.10
C GLN A 134 15.12 17.38 -0.67
N ALA A 135 15.12 16.40 -1.58
CA ALA A 135 14.78 15.02 -1.26
C ALA A 135 15.74 14.44 -0.21
N GLN A 136 17.05 14.67 -0.37
CA GLN A 136 18.07 14.26 0.60
C GLN A 136 17.85 14.92 1.97
N SER A 137 17.54 16.22 2.00
CA SER A 137 17.29 16.97 3.24
C SER A 137 16.03 16.49 3.95
N ASN A 138 14.95 16.27 3.21
CA ASN A 138 13.69 15.72 3.72
C ASN A 138 13.91 14.31 4.27
N LYS A 139 14.67 13.49 3.57
CA LYS A 139 15.02 12.15 4.02
C LYS A 139 15.82 12.19 5.32
N ALA A 140 16.82 13.06 5.42
CA ALA A 140 17.58 13.25 6.65
C ALA A 140 16.69 13.68 7.84
N ALA A 141 15.69 14.54 7.59
CA ALA A 141 14.71 14.95 8.60
C ALA A 141 13.84 13.77 9.07
N LEU A 142 13.34 12.94 8.15
CA LEU A 142 12.60 11.73 8.48
C LEU A 142 13.45 10.75 9.30
N MET A 143 14.67 10.49 8.85
CA MET A 143 15.59 9.54 9.51
C MET A 143 15.95 9.97 10.93
N LYS A 144 16.03 11.28 11.21
CA LYS A 144 16.27 11.79 12.57
C LYS A 144 15.21 11.32 13.58
N VAL A 145 13.96 11.16 13.16
CA VAL A 145 12.85 10.71 14.03
C VAL A 145 12.68 9.19 13.99
N LEU A 146 12.94 8.56 12.85
CA LEU A 146 12.67 7.13 12.63
C LEU A 146 13.82 6.22 13.05
N GLN A 147 15.08 6.67 13.01
CA GLN A 147 16.25 5.87 13.38
C GLN A 147 16.18 5.27 14.79
N PRO A 148 15.69 5.98 15.84
CA PRO A 148 15.50 5.40 17.17
C PRO A 148 14.55 4.19 17.21
N TYR A 149 13.68 4.02 16.20
CA TYR A 149 12.78 2.89 16.06
C TYR A 149 13.37 1.74 15.24
N GLY A 150 14.67 1.81 14.91
CA GLY A 150 15.36 0.79 14.12
C GLY A 150 15.10 0.86 12.62
N ILE A 151 14.50 1.94 12.13
CA ILE A 151 14.23 2.13 10.70
C ILE A 151 15.51 2.50 9.98
N THR A 152 15.82 1.76 8.91
CA THR A 152 16.92 2.08 8.02
C THR A 152 16.47 2.97 6.87
N ASN A 153 17.44 3.63 6.26
CA ASN A 153 17.25 4.43 5.06
C ASN A 153 16.63 3.60 3.92
N GLU A 154 17.07 2.36 3.77
CA GLU A 154 16.62 1.40 2.76
C GLU A 154 15.18 0.98 3.02
N ARG A 155 14.82 0.73 4.29
CA ARG A 155 13.44 0.37 4.66
C ARG A 155 12.48 1.53 4.45
N LEU A 156 12.91 2.75 4.74
CA LEU A 156 12.11 3.95 4.47
C LEU A 156 11.86 4.13 2.97
N ASP A 157 12.88 3.92 2.13
CA ASP A 157 12.74 3.97 0.67
C ASP A 157 11.78 2.90 0.16
N GLU A 158 11.99 1.65 0.57
CA GLU A 158 11.16 0.52 0.17
C GLU A 158 9.67 0.77 0.46
N VAL A 159 9.35 1.20 1.69
CA VAL A 159 7.97 1.50 2.07
C VAL A 159 7.43 2.71 1.32
N SER A 160 8.23 3.78 1.19
CA SER A 160 7.80 5.00 0.50
C SER A 160 7.51 4.74 -0.97
N ASP A 161 8.34 3.94 -1.64
CA ASP A 161 8.16 3.55 -3.03
C ASP A 161 6.94 2.65 -3.22
N TYR A 162 6.67 1.73 -2.28
CA TYR A 162 5.48 0.88 -2.33
C TYR A 162 4.17 1.67 -2.25
N TYR A 163 4.10 2.69 -1.37
CA TYR A 163 2.91 3.53 -1.20
C TYR A 163 2.89 4.79 -2.08
N ARG A 164 3.89 4.95 -2.95
CA ARG A 164 3.92 6.05 -3.91
C ARG A 164 2.85 5.82 -4.97
N TYR A 165 1.85 6.70 -5.02
CA TYR A 165 0.88 6.72 -6.11
C TYR A 165 1.00 8.02 -6.90
N SER A 166 0.80 7.94 -8.22
CA SER A 166 0.85 9.11 -9.09
C SER A 166 -0.56 9.67 -9.26
N GLU A 167 -0.85 10.78 -8.58
CA GLU A 167 -2.13 11.51 -8.70
C GLU A 167 -2.49 11.82 -10.16
N VAL A 168 -1.47 12.04 -11.01
CA VAL A 168 -1.61 12.34 -12.45
C VAL A 168 -2.31 11.21 -13.24
N LYS A 169 -2.26 9.97 -12.73
CA LYS A 169 -2.88 8.80 -13.38
C LYS A 169 -4.18 8.35 -12.72
N GLY A 170 -4.66 9.05 -11.68
CA GLY A 170 -5.78 8.59 -10.86
C GLY A 170 -5.50 7.27 -10.14
N GLU A 171 -4.22 6.88 -10.04
CA GLU A 171 -3.79 5.67 -9.36
C GLU A 171 -3.92 5.88 -7.85
N VAL A 172 -4.57 4.95 -7.16
CA VAL A 172 -4.57 4.86 -5.69
C VAL A 172 -3.46 3.91 -5.24
N TRP A 173 -3.12 3.90 -3.94
CA TRP A 173 -2.19 2.89 -3.42
C TRP A 173 -2.72 1.47 -3.67
N ILE A 174 -1.83 0.48 -3.63
CA ILE A 174 -2.17 -0.92 -3.89
C ILE A 174 -3.22 -1.41 -2.89
N ARG A 175 -4.31 -1.98 -3.39
CA ARG A 175 -5.43 -2.50 -2.62
C ARG A 175 -5.80 -3.89 -3.11
N THR A 176 -6.07 -4.78 -2.17
CA THR A 176 -6.69 -6.07 -2.45
C THR A 176 -8.01 -6.13 -1.71
N PRO A 177 -9.16 -6.18 -2.39
CA PRO A 177 -10.43 -6.28 -1.70
C PRO A 177 -10.56 -7.59 -0.92
N ALA A 178 -11.22 -7.53 0.23
CA ALA A 178 -11.55 -8.70 1.01
C ALA A 178 -12.67 -9.53 0.34
N VAL A 179 -12.69 -10.83 0.64
CA VAL A 179 -13.74 -11.77 0.24
C VAL A 179 -14.27 -12.44 1.50
N LEU A 180 -15.58 -12.39 1.67
CA LEU A 180 -16.30 -12.89 2.83
C LEU A 180 -17.41 -13.84 2.40
N THR A 181 -17.71 -14.84 3.22
CA THR A 181 -18.82 -15.76 3.00
C THR A 181 -19.74 -15.81 4.23
N PRO A 182 -21.08 -15.81 4.05
CA PRO A 182 -22.00 -15.97 5.15
C PRO A 182 -21.91 -17.40 5.70
N THR A 183 -22.05 -17.54 7.02
CA THR A 183 -22.14 -18.83 7.70
C THR A 183 -23.57 -19.07 8.11
N ILE A 184 -24.23 -20.04 7.49
CA ILE A 184 -25.66 -20.32 7.67
C ILE A 184 -25.84 -21.63 8.44
N LYS A 185 -26.72 -21.63 9.44
CA LYS A 185 -27.15 -22.84 10.16
C LYS A 185 -28.67 -22.83 10.27
N ASP A 186 -29.31 -23.92 9.87
CA ASP A 186 -30.77 -24.09 9.90
C ASP A 186 -31.54 -22.95 9.17
N GLY A 187 -30.97 -22.43 8.07
CA GLY A 187 -31.54 -21.32 7.28
C GLY A 187 -31.29 -19.92 7.87
N VAL A 188 -30.62 -19.83 9.01
CA VAL A 188 -30.34 -18.57 9.72
C VAL A 188 -28.86 -18.21 9.60
N LEU A 189 -28.56 -16.93 9.37
CA LEU A 189 -27.21 -16.40 9.44
C LEU A 189 -26.67 -16.48 10.87
N THR A 190 -25.56 -17.19 11.05
CA THR A 190 -24.90 -17.40 12.35
C THR A 190 -23.51 -16.76 12.42
N GLY A 191 -22.94 -16.32 11.29
CA GLY A 191 -21.64 -15.67 11.26
C GLY A 191 -21.21 -15.27 9.87
N VAL A 192 -20.00 -14.72 9.77
CA VAL A 192 -19.32 -14.39 8.51
C VAL A 192 -17.91 -14.96 8.58
N THR A 193 -17.52 -15.73 7.56
CA THR A 193 -16.19 -16.28 7.41
C THR A 193 -15.37 -15.38 6.48
N ILE A 194 -14.13 -15.09 6.87
CA ILE A 194 -13.17 -14.35 6.04
C ILE A 194 -12.44 -15.37 5.17
N THR A 195 -12.67 -15.37 3.85
CA THR A 195 -11.96 -16.25 2.91
C THR A 195 -10.73 -15.56 2.31
N ASN A 196 -10.78 -14.24 2.18
CA ASN A 196 -9.63 -13.38 1.93
C ASN A 196 -9.80 -12.11 2.77
N ALA A 197 -8.81 -11.79 3.61
CA ALA A 197 -8.86 -10.62 4.48
C ALA A 197 -8.64 -9.29 3.72
N GLY A 198 -8.18 -9.36 2.47
CA GLY A 198 -7.79 -8.20 1.68
C GLY A 198 -6.53 -7.51 2.23
N SER A 199 -6.19 -6.36 1.65
CA SER A 199 -5.09 -5.51 2.07
C SER A 199 -5.27 -4.08 1.58
N GLY A 200 -4.57 -3.14 2.23
CA GLY A 200 -4.61 -1.73 1.88
C GLY A 200 -5.79 -0.95 2.45
N TYR A 201 -6.58 -1.54 3.36
CA TYR A 201 -7.62 -0.80 4.10
C TYR A 201 -6.97 0.19 5.09
N SER A 202 -7.12 1.48 4.84
CA SER A 202 -6.64 2.55 5.73
C SER A 202 -7.67 2.94 6.81
N SER A 203 -8.89 2.41 6.71
CA SER A 203 -9.96 2.56 7.70
C SER A 203 -10.82 1.30 7.72
N ALA A 204 -11.68 1.13 8.73
CA ALA A 204 -12.61 0.01 8.76
C ALA A 204 -13.65 0.12 7.62
N PRO A 205 -13.83 -0.92 6.79
CA PRO A 205 -14.90 -0.95 5.79
C PRO A 205 -16.25 -1.16 6.46
N THR A 206 -17.31 -0.77 5.75
CA THR A 206 -18.69 -1.10 6.12
C THR A 206 -19.06 -2.43 5.47
N ILE A 207 -19.65 -3.35 6.25
CA ILE A 207 -20.14 -4.63 5.75
C ILE A 207 -21.66 -4.64 5.90
N LYS A 208 -22.37 -4.80 4.78
CA LYS A 208 -23.82 -4.98 4.74
C LYS A 208 -24.14 -6.39 4.28
N ILE A 209 -25.00 -7.07 5.01
CA ILE A 209 -25.44 -8.44 4.70
C ILE A 209 -26.95 -8.38 4.49
N THR A 210 -27.42 -8.77 3.32
CA THR A 210 -28.85 -8.82 2.99
C THR A 210 -29.24 -10.26 2.74
N GLY A 211 -30.29 -10.75 3.38
CA GLY A 211 -30.80 -12.11 3.18
C GLY A 211 -32.33 -12.16 3.21
N PRO A 212 -32.92 -13.36 3.17
CA PRO A 212 -34.37 -13.55 3.13
C PRO A 212 -35.12 -12.89 4.29
N ASN A 213 -34.47 -12.78 5.45
CA ASN A 213 -35.05 -12.23 6.68
C ASN A 213 -34.75 -10.73 6.88
N GLY A 214 -34.15 -10.05 5.89
CA GLY A 214 -33.83 -8.62 5.95
C GLY A 214 -32.33 -8.33 5.80
N ALA A 215 -31.95 -7.08 6.10
CA ALA A 215 -30.57 -6.62 6.02
C ALA A 215 -30.01 -6.28 7.41
N ILE A 216 -28.75 -6.64 7.63
CA ILE A 216 -27.98 -6.33 8.83
C ILE A 216 -26.63 -5.72 8.46
N THR A 217 -26.02 -5.01 9.40
CA THR A 217 -24.69 -4.44 9.26
C THR A 217 -23.71 -5.16 10.18
N ALA A 218 -22.45 -5.22 9.75
CA ALA A 218 -21.36 -5.75 10.56
C ALA A 218 -20.21 -4.73 10.60
N THR A 219 -19.48 -4.77 11.71
CA THR A 219 -18.26 -3.97 11.90
C THR A 219 -17.04 -4.84 11.66
N ALA A 220 -16.04 -4.28 10.98
CA ALA A 220 -14.75 -4.92 10.75
C ALA A 220 -13.67 -4.25 11.61
N THR A 221 -12.77 -5.04 12.17
CA THR A 221 -11.49 -4.53 12.70
C THR A 221 -10.39 -4.78 11.69
N ILE A 222 -9.40 -3.88 11.64
CA ILE A 222 -8.28 -3.96 10.69
C ILE A 222 -7.00 -4.32 11.44
N ALA A 223 -6.21 -5.22 10.86
CA ALA A 223 -4.84 -5.49 11.24
C ALA A 223 -3.88 -4.68 10.38
N TYR A 224 -2.98 -3.97 11.05
CA TYR A 224 -1.89 -3.23 10.44
C TYR A 224 -0.58 -3.95 10.72
N THR A 225 0.19 -4.24 9.66
CA THR A 225 1.38 -5.10 9.73
C THR A 225 2.53 -4.51 8.91
N SER A 226 3.74 -5.03 9.11
CA SER A 226 4.92 -4.63 8.33
C SER A 226 4.98 -5.27 6.93
N ASP A 227 4.16 -6.30 6.66
CA ASP A 227 4.11 -7.01 5.39
C ASP A 227 3.10 -6.35 4.46
N PHE A 228 3.58 -5.81 3.33
CA PHE A 228 2.77 -5.13 2.33
C PHE A 228 1.54 -5.93 1.84
N LYS A 229 1.63 -7.26 1.78
CA LYS A 229 0.54 -8.09 1.29
C LYS A 229 -0.60 -8.24 2.29
N THR A 230 -0.32 -8.08 3.57
CA THR A 230 -1.29 -8.29 4.67
C THR A 230 -1.59 -7.02 5.45
N ASN A 231 -0.86 -5.94 5.19
CA ASN A 231 -1.05 -4.67 5.88
C ASN A 231 -2.39 -4.03 5.51
N GLY A 232 -3.16 -3.63 6.52
CA GLY A 232 -4.51 -3.12 6.33
C GLY A 232 -5.48 -4.22 5.90
N SER A 233 -5.45 -5.38 6.55
CA SER A 233 -6.33 -6.53 6.28
C SER A 233 -7.46 -6.61 7.31
N ILE A 234 -8.62 -7.17 6.94
CA ILE A 234 -9.72 -7.41 7.89
C ILE A 234 -9.31 -8.51 8.88
N ALA A 235 -9.20 -8.16 10.16
CA ALA A 235 -8.79 -9.07 11.21
C ALA A 235 -9.97 -9.82 11.85
N SER A 236 -11.10 -9.14 12.02
CA SER A 236 -12.31 -9.75 12.57
C SER A 236 -13.57 -9.01 12.13
N ILE A 237 -14.71 -9.69 12.20
CA ILE A 237 -16.02 -9.15 11.86
C ILE A 237 -16.97 -9.44 13.03
N SER A 238 -17.70 -8.40 13.46
CA SER A 238 -18.79 -8.53 14.43
C SER A 238 -20.10 -8.07 13.80
N ILE A 239 -21.06 -8.99 13.71
CA ILE A 239 -22.44 -8.69 13.33
C ILE A 239 -23.08 -7.84 14.44
N GLN A 240 -23.86 -6.83 14.06
CA GLN A 240 -24.58 -5.95 14.99
C GLN A 240 -26.03 -6.40 15.22
#